data_AF-A0A6J8EU69-F1
#
_entry.id   AF-A0A6J8EU69-F1
#
_cell.length_a   1.000
_cell.length_b   1.000
_cell.length_c   1.000
_cell.angle_alpha   90.00
_cell.angle_beta   90.00
_cell.angle_gamma   90.00
#
_symmetry.space_group_name_H-M   'P 1'
#
loop_
_entity.id
_entity.type
_entity.pdbx_description
1 polymer ?
#
loop_
_entity_poly.entity_id
_entity_poly.type
_entity_poly.pdbx_seq_one_letter_code
_entity_poly.pdbx_strand_id
1 'polypeptide(L)'
;MPPKSNYFKCVLCSKCTKPKERATVNKDITKYLRRKFLIEAKDGDIICNKCRHIFRKEKDHKVLPCVKTSKSSSQTPATFSPPSVSLKIPSTSKSHAYCCICKKPGPKLIVISPDVRTATYVDNSILIPSGNRCCPNHICDGHLNDDALCRIKTTDESFVNRTYLLEIMNKMRKKIRESTSRRLNFDDSNLSEPDYITMTGLSKINFSEVCSTLSKYLKNTPARTITTTVAIFLCKLKSGMSNRFLSTIFCVSKSIVRRAFNSVGQAFYVRICSS
;
A
#
# COMPACT_ATOMS: atom_id res chain seq x y z
N MET A 1 -47.05 27.99 -36.94
CA MET A 1 -46.63 28.22 -35.53
C MET A 1 -47.88 28.11 -34.66
N PRO A 2 -47.91 27.56 -33.42
CA PRO A 2 -46.91 27.01 -32.45
C PRO A 2 -47.28 25.54 -31.99
N PRO A 3 -46.81 24.92 -30.86
CA PRO A 3 -45.77 25.28 -29.88
C PRO A 3 -44.62 24.26 -29.72
N LYS A 4 -43.51 24.79 -29.15
CA LYS A 4 -42.21 24.14 -28.92
C LYS A 4 -42.29 23.05 -27.83
N SER A 5 -41.73 21.88 -28.11
CA SER A 5 -41.62 20.80 -27.12
C SER A 5 -40.61 21.18 -26.03
N ASN A 6 -41.13 21.51 -24.85
CA ASN A 6 -40.37 22.02 -23.71
C ASN A 6 -39.54 20.93 -23.01
N TYR A 7 -38.52 20.38 -23.67
CA TYR A 7 -37.52 19.50 -23.06
C TYR A 7 -36.34 20.32 -22.53
N PHE A 8 -36.06 20.20 -21.23
CA PHE A 8 -34.99 20.97 -20.57
C PHE A 8 -33.92 20.01 -20.05
N LYS A 9 -32.66 20.40 -20.18
CA LYS A 9 -31.51 19.59 -19.73
C LYS A 9 -31.30 19.78 -18.22
N CYS A 10 -31.11 18.67 -17.52
CA CYS A 10 -30.74 18.69 -16.11
C CYS A 10 -29.33 19.27 -15.97
N VAL A 11 -29.15 20.30 -15.14
CA VAL A 11 -27.85 20.95 -14.91
C VAL A 11 -26.79 20.00 -14.33
N LEU A 12 -27.20 18.94 -13.62
CA LEU A 12 -26.27 18.00 -12.97
C LEU A 12 -25.86 16.81 -13.85
N CYS A 13 -26.78 16.27 -14.66
CA CYS A 13 -26.53 15.05 -15.44
C CYS A 13 -26.75 15.20 -16.94
N SER A 14 -27.05 16.42 -17.40
CA SER A 14 -27.28 16.79 -18.80
C SER A 14 -28.41 16.05 -19.51
N LYS A 15 -29.16 15.18 -18.82
CA LYS A 15 -30.30 14.44 -19.37
C LYS A 15 -31.46 15.38 -19.68
N CYS A 16 -32.08 15.21 -20.83
CA CYS A 16 -33.33 15.89 -21.18
C CYS A 16 -34.47 15.39 -20.28
N THR A 17 -35.20 16.33 -19.67
CA THR A 17 -36.25 16.04 -18.70
C THR A 17 -37.61 16.51 -19.19
N LYS A 18 -38.62 15.65 -18.99
CA LYS A 18 -40.02 16.01 -19.20
C LYS A 18 -40.47 17.03 -18.14
N PRO A 19 -41.44 17.92 -18.44
CA PRO A 19 -41.92 18.92 -17.49
C PRO A 19 -42.35 18.38 -16.12
N LYS A 20 -42.89 17.16 -16.04
CA LYS A 20 -43.31 16.51 -14.79
C LYS A 20 -42.17 15.89 -13.97
N GLU A 21 -40.97 15.75 -14.55
CA GLU A 21 -39.84 15.02 -13.94
C GLU A 21 -38.69 15.94 -13.49
N ARG A 22 -38.98 17.25 -13.39
CA ARG A 22 -37.96 18.28 -13.20
C ARG A 22 -38.41 19.34 -12.21
N ALA A 23 -37.46 19.95 -11.54
CA ALA A 23 -37.68 21.07 -10.64
C ALA A 23 -36.68 22.18 -10.95
N THR A 24 -37.06 23.43 -10.70
CA THR A 24 -36.12 24.54 -10.74
C THR A 24 -35.09 24.42 -9.62
N VAL A 25 -33.87 24.82 -9.91
CA VAL A 25 -32.79 24.89 -8.94
C VAL A 25 -33.09 26.04 -7.97
N ASN A 26 -33.07 25.75 -6.67
CA ASN A 26 -33.18 26.76 -5.61
C ASN A 26 -31.80 27.04 -4.99
N LYS A 27 -31.69 28.06 -4.13
CA LYS A 27 -30.42 28.47 -3.49
C LYS A 27 -29.67 27.32 -2.81
N ASP A 28 -30.40 26.40 -2.17
CA ASP A 28 -29.82 25.22 -1.53
C ASP A 28 -29.20 24.25 -2.53
N ILE A 29 -29.92 23.97 -3.63
CA ILE A 29 -29.44 23.12 -4.72
C ILE A 29 -28.27 23.81 -5.43
N THR A 30 -28.30 25.12 -5.67
CA THR A 30 -27.16 25.87 -6.23
C THR A 30 -25.92 25.71 -5.37
N LYS A 31 -26.05 25.89 -4.04
CA LYS A 31 -24.94 25.70 -3.10
C LYS A 31 -24.42 24.26 -3.09
N TYR A 32 -25.32 23.29 -3.18
CA TYR A 32 -24.96 21.87 -3.28
C TYR A 32 -24.19 21.54 -4.57
N LEU A 33 -24.71 22.00 -5.71
CA LEU A 33 -24.10 21.82 -7.02
C LEU A 33 -22.71 22.47 -7.09
N ARG A 34 -22.58 23.70 -6.57
CA ARG A 34 -21.29 24.40 -6.49
C ARG A 34 -20.30 23.67 -5.58
N ARG A 35 -20.73 23.27 -4.38
CA ARG A 35 -19.85 22.65 -3.38
C ARG A 35 -19.36 21.26 -3.81
N LYS A 36 -20.18 20.48 -4.50
CA LYS A 36 -19.91 19.06 -4.74
C LYS A 36 -19.52 18.74 -6.18
N PHE A 37 -20.05 19.50 -7.14
CA PHE A 37 -19.85 19.24 -8.56
C PHE A 37 -19.18 20.41 -9.29
N LEU A 38 -18.88 21.52 -8.58
CA LEU A 38 -18.32 22.76 -9.15
C LEU A 38 -19.18 23.32 -10.30
N ILE A 39 -20.49 23.09 -10.24
CA ILE A 39 -21.45 23.58 -11.24
C ILE A 39 -22.07 24.88 -10.73
N GLU A 40 -21.89 25.96 -11.49
CA GLU A 40 -22.56 27.24 -11.25
C GLU A 40 -23.92 27.23 -11.94
N ALA A 41 -24.96 26.96 -11.17
CA ALA A 41 -26.34 27.01 -11.66
C ALA A 41 -26.89 28.43 -11.58
N LYS A 42 -27.52 28.89 -12.66
CA LYS A 42 -28.20 30.19 -12.78
C LYS A 42 -29.66 30.08 -12.37
N ASP A 43 -30.27 31.22 -12.04
CA ASP A 43 -31.70 31.30 -11.76
C ASP A 43 -32.50 30.88 -13.01
N GLY A 44 -33.33 29.84 -12.87
CA GLY A 44 -34.06 29.22 -13.98
C GLY A 44 -33.49 27.88 -14.45
N ASP A 45 -32.30 27.48 -13.98
CA ASP A 45 -31.75 26.15 -14.27
C ASP A 45 -32.60 25.04 -13.67
N ILE A 46 -32.57 23.88 -14.32
CA ILE A 46 -33.46 22.78 -14.02
C ILE A 46 -32.66 21.55 -13.57
N ILE A 47 -33.16 20.86 -12.54
CA ILE A 47 -32.63 19.59 -12.05
C ILE A 47 -33.68 18.48 -12.22
N CYS A 48 -33.26 17.29 -12.66
CA CYS A 48 -34.14 16.13 -12.75
C CYS A 48 -34.47 15.56 -11.36
N ASN A 49 -35.61 14.89 -11.23
CA ASN A 49 -36.03 14.29 -9.96
C ASN A 49 -35.00 13.30 -9.38
N LYS A 50 -34.30 12.52 -10.23
CA LYS A 50 -33.26 11.60 -9.76
C LYS A 50 -32.10 12.34 -9.09
N CYS A 51 -31.63 13.43 -9.69
CA CYS A 51 -30.58 14.28 -9.13
C CYS A 51 -31.07 15.05 -7.89
N ARG A 52 -32.36 15.45 -7.87
CA ARG A 52 -33.00 16.09 -6.72
C ARG A 52 -33.13 15.15 -5.52
N HIS A 53 -33.41 13.87 -5.75
CA HIS A 53 -33.47 12.86 -4.69
C HIS A 53 -32.10 12.61 -4.05
N ILE A 54 -31.02 12.60 -4.83
CA ILE A 54 -29.65 12.50 -4.32
C ILE A 54 -29.35 13.69 -3.39
N PHE A 55 -29.74 14.90 -3.81
CA PHE A 55 -29.61 16.09 -2.97
C PHE A 55 -30.41 15.98 -1.65
N ARG A 56 -31.67 15.54 -1.69
CA ARG A 56 -32.52 15.40 -0.49
C ARG A 56 -31.94 14.39 0.50
N LYS A 57 -31.52 13.21 0.02
CA LYS A 57 -30.93 12.16 0.86
C LYS A 57 -29.71 12.67 1.64
N GLU A 58 -28.88 13.51 1.03
CA GLU A 58 -27.72 14.11 1.71
C GLU A 58 -28.05 15.29 2.62
N LYS A 59 -29.15 16.00 2.36
CA LYS A 59 -29.66 17.04 3.27
C LYS A 59 -30.19 16.39 4.56
N ASP A 60 -30.88 15.27 4.44
CA ASP A 60 -31.49 14.56 5.57
C ASP A 60 -30.45 13.89 6.48
N HIS A 61 -29.33 13.40 5.94
CA HIS A 61 -28.22 12.82 6.74
C HIS A 61 -27.41 13.85 7.56
N LYS A 62 -27.72 15.15 7.48
CA LYS A 62 -27.06 16.20 8.27
C LYS A 62 -27.86 16.66 9.50
N VAL A 63 -29.00 16.05 9.80
CA VAL A 63 -29.86 16.44 10.92
C VAL A 63 -29.88 15.36 12.01
N LEU A 64 -28.96 15.44 12.97
CA LEU A 64 -29.03 14.83 14.31
C LEU A 64 -28.33 15.80 15.31
N PRO A 65 -28.74 15.85 16.60
CA PRO A 65 -28.89 17.12 17.32
C PRO A 65 -27.64 17.67 18.01
N CYS A 66 -27.69 18.99 18.18
CA CYS A 66 -26.74 19.91 18.80
C CYS A 66 -26.49 19.64 20.29
N VAL A 67 -25.22 19.54 20.69
CA VAL A 67 -24.76 19.91 22.03
C VAL A 67 -24.29 21.37 21.96
N LYS A 68 -24.93 22.22 22.77
CA LYS A 68 -24.57 23.63 22.90
C LYS A 68 -23.33 23.73 23.79
N THR A 69 -22.22 24.25 23.25
CA THR A 69 -21.14 24.81 24.06
C THR A 69 -20.89 26.25 23.68
N SER A 70 -20.80 27.05 24.73
CA SER A 70 -20.70 28.49 24.82
C SER A 70 -19.57 29.08 23.99
N LYS A 71 -19.88 30.25 23.40
CA LYS A 71 -18.98 31.09 22.61
C LYS A 71 -17.87 31.64 23.50
N SER A 72 -16.62 31.35 23.16
CA SER A 72 -15.49 32.24 23.41
C SER A 72 -14.71 32.36 22.10
N SER A 73 -14.74 33.58 21.56
CA SER A 73 -14.15 34.00 20.30
C SER A 73 -12.63 34.06 20.40
N SER A 74 -11.97 33.08 19.76
CA SER A 74 -10.63 33.22 19.19
C SER A 74 -10.69 32.59 17.81
N GLN A 75 -10.81 33.42 16.77
CA GLN A 75 -10.77 32.98 15.38
C GLN A 75 -9.33 32.55 15.05
N THR A 76 -8.97 31.32 15.38
CA THR A 76 -7.94 30.62 14.60
C THR A 76 -8.63 30.13 13.32
N PRO A 77 -8.12 30.46 12.12
CA PRO A 77 -8.65 29.83 10.91
C PRO A 77 -8.41 28.34 11.07
N ALA A 78 -9.48 27.56 11.17
CA ALA A 78 -9.40 26.11 11.14
C ALA A 78 -8.67 25.75 9.85
N THR A 79 -7.43 25.29 9.98
CA THR A 79 -6.56 24.89 8.86
C THR A 79 -7.07 23.57 8.31
N PHE A 80 -8.15 23.64 7.53
CA PHE A 80 -8.64 22.49 6.79
C PHE A 80 -7.58 22.12 5.74
N SER A 81 -7.14 20.86 5.76
CA SER A 81 -6.24 20.35 4.73
C SER A 81 -6.89 20.49 3.34
N PRO A 82 -6.14 20.87 2.30
CA PRO A 82 -6.68 20.96 0.95
C PRO A 82 -7.23 19.60 0.50
N PRO A 83 -8.21 19.58 -0.42
CA PRO A 83 -8.84 18.34 -0.90
C PRO A 83 -7.85 17.38 -1.56
N SER A 84 -6.80 17.92 -2.17
CA SER A 84 -5.64 17.19 -2.70
C SER A 84 -4.40 18.08 -2.66
N VAL A 85 -3.24 17.45 -2.51
CA VAL A 85 -1.92 18.08 -2.66
C VAL A 85 -1.26 17.56 -3.94
N SER A 86 -0.51 18.43 -4.63
CA SER A 86 0.35 18.01 -5.74
C SER A 86 1.68 17.53 -5.19
N LEU A 87 2.13 16.35 -5.63
CA LEU A 87 3.41 15.75 -5.27
C LEU A 87 4.18 15.42 -6.55
N LYS A 88 5.50 15.69 -6.54
CA LYS A 88 6.44 15.31 -7.59
C LYS A 88 6.78 13.82 -7.51
N ILE A 89 5.78 12.99 -7.71
CA ILE A 89 5.89 11.53 -7.66
C ILE A 89 5.25 11.00 -8.94
N PRO A 90 5.96 10.17 -9.72
CA PRO A 90 5.42 9.56 -10.92
C PRO A 90 4.11 8.83 -10.64
N SER A 91 3.04 9.13 -11.40
CA SER A 91 1.77 8.43 -11.22
C SER A 91 1.12 7.99 -12.52
N THR A 92 0.39 6.88 -12.46
CA THR A 92 -0.43 6.44 -13.59
C THR A 92 -1.64 7.34 -13.76
N SER A 93 -2.05 7.58 -15.01
CA SER A 93 -3.29 8.30 -15.28
C SER A 93 -4.50 7.58 -14.66
N LYS A 94 -5.40 8.38 -14.08
CA LYS A 94 -6.62 7.87 -13.45
C LYS A 94 -7.60 7.42 -14.52
N SER A 95 -7.93 6.12 -14.54
CA SER A 95 -8.89 5.57 -15.50
C SER A 95 -9.68 4.42 -14.90
N HIS A 96 -11.00 4.46 -15.08
CA HIS A 96 -11.92 3.41 -14.65
C HIS A 96 -12.44 2.57 -15.83
N ALA A 97 -12.22 3.02 -17.08
CA ALA A 97 -12.71 2.36 -18.30
C ALA A 97 -11.61 1.63 -19.09
N TYR A 98 -10.35 2.00 -18.87
CA TYR A 98 -9.20 1.46 -19.60
C TYR A 98 -8.15 0.93 -18.63
N CYS A 99 -7.36 -0.05 -19.09
CA CYS A 99 -6.18 -0.49 -18.38
C CYS A 99 -5.21 0.69 -18.16
N CYS A 100 -4.81 0.98 -16.92
CA CYS A 100 -3.91 2.10 -16.65
C CYS A 100 -2.49 1.88 -17.21
N ILE A 101 -2.14 0.63 -17.54
CA ILE A 101 -0.85 0.19 -18.07
C ILE A 101 -0.86 0.22 -19.60
N CYS A 102 -1.58 -0.70 -20.24
CA CYS A 102 -1.59 -0.84 -21.71
C CYS A 102 -2.69 -0.04 -22.44
N LYS A 103 -3.52 0.75 -21.74
CA LYS A 103 -4.62 1.56 -22.29
C LYS A 103 -5.69 0.80 -23.09
N LYS A 104 -5.67 -0.54 -23.05
CA LYS A 104 -6.73 -1.36 -23.68
C LYS A 104 -8.05 -1.22 -22.90
N PRO A 105 -9.19 -0.95 -23.57
CA PRO A 105 -10.51 -1.09 -22.97
C PRO A 105 -10.83 -2.57 -22.78
N GLY A 106 -11.69 -2.92 -21.83
CA GLY A 106 -12.18 -4.28 -21.77
C GLY A 106 -13.14 -4.56 -20.61
N PRO A 107 -14.07 -5.51 -20.79
CA PRO A 107 -14.98 -5.93 -19.72
C PRO A 107 -14.26 -6.69 -18.60
N LYS A 108 -13.06 -7.24 -18.85
CA LYS A 108 -12.28 -8.07 -17.92
C LYS A 108 -11.21 -7.29 -17.12
N LEU A 109 -11.30 -5.97 -17.07
CA LEU A 109 -10.35 -5.17 -16.28
C LEU A 109 -10.59 -5.39 -14.79
N ILE A 110 -9.53 -5.73 -14.06
CA ILE A 110 -9.57 -5.93 -12.61
C ILE A 110 -9.10 -4.66 -11.90
N VAL A 111 -9.71 -4.37 -10.76
CA VAL A 111 -9.27 -3.25 -9.91
C VAL A 111 -7.94 -3.63 -9.27
N ILE A 112 -6.95 -2.75 -9.39
CA ILE A 112 -5.64 -2.98 -8.80
C ILE A 112 -5.78 -2.90 -7.27
N SER A 113 -5.42 -3.98 -6.60
CA SER A 113 -5.61 -4.09 -5.16
C SER A 113 -4.75 -3.07 -4.40
N PRO A 114 -5.17 -2.64 -3.20
CA PRO A 114 -4.37 -1.75 -2.37
C PRO A 114 -2.96 -2.27 -2.06
N ASP A 115 -2.78 -3.60 -1.97
CA ASP A 115 -1.47 -4.22 -1.72
C ASP A 115 -0.56 -4.13 -2.95
N VAL A 116 -1.06 -4.43 -4.14
CA VAL A 116 -0.32 -4.26 -5.40
C VAL A 116 0.09 -2.79 -5.58
N ARG A 117 -0.84 -1.85 -5.35
CA ARG A 117 -0.55 -0.40 -5.44
C ARG A 117 0.57 0.03 -4.48
N THR A 118 0.57 -0.51 -3.27
CA THR A 118 1.60 -0.19 -2.26
C THR A 118 2.93 -0.82 -2.64
N ALA A 119 2.93 -2.08 -3.10
CA ALA A 119 4.14 -2.76 -3.58
C ALA A 119 4.78 -2.01 -4.75
N THR A 120 3.99 -1.64 -5.77
CA THR A 120 4.49 -0.84 -6.90
C THR A 120 5.13 0.47 -6.46
N TYR A 121 4.54 1.17 -5.48
CA TYR A 121 5.16 2.39 -4.96
C TYR A 121 6.45 2.10 -4.19
N VAL A 122 6.47 1.11 -3.30
CA VAL A 122 7.66 0.79 -2.49
C VAL A 122 8.81 0.33 -3.37
N ASP A 123 8.52 -0.48 -4.39
CA ASP A 123 9.55 -1.16 -5.17
C ASP A 123 9.98 -0.33 -6.40
N ASN A 124 9.10 0.54 -6.94
CA ASN A 124 9.34 1.29 -8.19
C ASN A 124 9.10 2.80 -8.09
N SER A 125 8.71 3.34 -6.93
CA SER A 125 8.37 4.76 -6.74
C SER A 125 7.24 5.29 -7.65
N ILE A 126 6.36 4.42 -8.14
CA ILE A 126 5.22 4.79 -8.99
C ILE A 126 3.91 4.72 -8.20
N LEU A 127 3.14 5.81 -8.22
CA LEU A 127 1.80 5.86 -7.65
C LEU A 127 0.73 5.37 -8.62
N ILE A 128 -0.11 4.48 -8.11
CA ILE A 128 -1.32 4.02 -8.80
C ILE A 128 -2.53 4.56 -8.02
N PRO A 129 -3.31 5.50 -8.59
CA PRO A 129 -4.51 6.02 -7.94
C PRO A 129 -5.52 4.93 -7.55
N SER A 130 -6.27 5.17 -6.48
CA SER A 130 -7.33 4.25 -6.06
C SER A 130 -8.41 4.09 -7.13
N GLY A 131 -8.86 2.85 -7.32
CA GLY A 131 -9.88 2.49 -8.31
C GLY A 131 -9.37 2.36 -9.75
N ASN A 132 -8.07 2.56 -10.00
CA ASN A 132 -7.47 2.22 -11.28
C ASN A 132 -7.58 0.71 -11.56
N ARG A 133 -7.75 0.39 -12.84
CA ARG A 133 -7.91 -0.99 -13.30
C ARG A 133 -6.78 -1.38 -14.25
N CYS A 134 -6.40 -2.65 -14.24
CA CYS A 134 -5.48 -3.22 -15.23
C CYS A 134 -6.02 -4.51 -15.83
N CYS A 135 -5.37 -4.96 -16.90
CA CYS A 135 -5.61 -6.29 -17.45
C CYS A 135 -5.11 -7.35 -16.45
N PRO A 136 -5.78 -8.51 -16.32
CA PRO A 136 -5.35 -9.58 -15.42
C PRO A 136 -3.94 -10.08 -15.68
N ASN A 137 -3.52 -10.12 -16.96
CA ASN A 137 -2.19 -10.55 -17.37
C ASN A 137 -1.03 -9.64 -16.92
N HIS A 138 -1.32 -8.47 -16.35
CA HIS A 138 -0.29 -7.59 -15.77
C HIS A 138 -0.01 -7.90 -14.30
N ILE A 139 -0.87 -8.70 -13.64
CA ILE A 139 -0.69 -9.09 -12.25
C ILE A 139 -0.27 -10.56 -12.20
N CYS A 140 0.85 -10.84 -11.55
CA CYS A 140 1.33 -12.18 -11.22
C CYS A 140 1.64 -12.22 -9.73
N ASP A 141 1.12 -13.22 -9.00
CA ASP A 141 1.35 -13.42 -7.56
C ASP A 141 1.14 -12.19 -6.67
N GLY A 142 0.17 -11.34 -7.03
CA GLY A 142 -0.12 -10.12 -6.26
C GLY A 142 0.86 -8.97 -6.51
N HIS A 143 1.70 -9.07 -7.53
CA HIS A 143 2.62 -8.03 -8.00
C HIS A 143 2.38 -7.69 -9.47
N LEU A 144 2.80 -6.49 -9.89
CA LEU A 144 2.91 -6.20 -11.32
C LEU A 144 4.12 -6.92 -11.87
N ASN A 145 3.95 -7.63 -12.99
CA ASN A 145 5.08 -8.25 -13.68
C ASN A 145 5.97 -7.22 -14.38
N ASP A 146 7.19 -7.63 -14.73
CA ASP A 146 8.20 -6.73 -15.30
C ASP A 146 7.75 -6.09 -16.62
N ASP A 147 7.08 -6.85 -17.49
CA ASP A 147 6.51 -6.31 -18.74
C ASP A 147 5.48 -5.20 -18.46
N ALA A 148 4.65 -5.39 -17.44
CA ALA A 148 3.71 -4.37 -17.02
C ALA A 148 4.44 -3.11 -16.55
N LEU A 149 5.45 -3.26 -15.68
CA LEU A 149 6.26 -2.15 -15.14
C LEU A 149 6.93 -1.35 -16.25
N CYS A 150 7.55 -2.00 -17.23
CA CYS A 150 8.18 -1.35 -18.39
C CYS A 150 7.18 -0.57 -19.26
N ARG A 151 5.91 -1.00 -19.30
CA ARG A 151 4.85 -0.36 -20.11
C ARG A 151 4.10 0.74 -19.37
N ILE A 152 4.34 0.94 -18.07
CA ILE A 152 3.65 1.98 -17.32
C ILE A 152 4.02 3.35 -17.89
N LYS A 153 3.00 4.10 -18.32
CA LYS A 153 3.13 5.53 -18.63
C LYS A 153 2.75 6.36 -17.41
N THR A 154 3.70 7.15 -16.91
CA THR A 154 3.52 8.04 -15.76
C THR A 154 3.41 9.51 -16.15
N THR A 155 2.77 10.30 -15.29
CA THR A 155 2.91 11.76 -15.24
C THR A 155 3.87 12.13 -14.11
N ASP A 156 4.64 13.21 -14.26
CA ASP A 156 5.65 13.64 -13.27
C ASP A 156 5.03 14.17 -11.98
N GLU A 157 3.78 14.62 -12.06
CA GLU A 157 3.01 15.09 -10.91
C GLU A 157 1.84 14.17 -10.60
N SER A 158 1.52 14.10 -9.31
CA SER A 158 0.40 13.32 -8.77
C SER A 158 -0.43 14.15 -7.81
N PHE A 159 -1.75 14.03 -7.92
CA PHE A 159 -2.68 14.69 -7.01
C PHE A 159 -3.21 13.69 -6.00
N VAL A 160 -2.87 13.90 -4.74
CA VAL A 160 -3.11 12.92 -3.69
C VAL A 160 -3.93 13.55 -2.57
N ASN A 161 -4.97 12.85 -2.12
CA ASN A 161 -5.79 13.30 -0.99
C ASN A 161 -5.28 12.71 0.34
N ARG A 162 -5.74 13.30 1.45
CA ARG A 162 -5.38 12.89 2.81
C ARG A 162 -5.63 11.39 3.05
N THR A 163 -6.77 10.87 2.60
CA THR A 163 -7.17 9.48 2.82
C THR A 163 -6.19 8.51 2.17
N TYR A 164 -5.83 8.76 0.91
CA TYR A 164 -4.90 7.92 0.16
C TYR A 164 -3.48 8.00 0.71
N LEU A 165 -3.03 9.20 1.11
CA LEU A 165 -1.73 9.35 1.78
C LEU A 165 -1.67 8.53 3.07
N LEU A 166 -2.69 8.63 3.91
CA LEU A 166 -2.75 7.86 5.15
C LEU A 166 -2.86 6.35 4.89
N GLU A 167 -3.61 5.93 3.86
CA GLU A 167 -3.70 4.51 3.46
C GLU A 167 -2.32 3.96 3.09
N ILE A 168 -1.60 4.66 2.20
CA ILE A 168 -0.25 4.25 1.77
C ILE A 168 0.72 4.25 2.95
N MET A 169 0.78 5.32 3.74
CA MET A 169 1.68 5.41 4.89
C MET A 169 1.42 4.29 5.90
N ASN A 170 0.15 3.97 6.17
CA ASN A 170 -0.21 2.88 7.08
C ASN A 170 0.15 1.51 6.50
N LYS A 171 -0.06 1.29 5.21
CA LYS A 171 0.33 0.05 4.53
C LYS A 171 1.84 -0.12 4.46
N MET A 172 2.60 0.93 4.19
CA MET A 172 4.07 0.91 4.29
C MET A 172 4.52 0.57 5.70
N ARG A 173 3.95 1.23 6.71
CA ARG A 173 4.30 0.97 8.11
C ARG A 173 3.95 -0.46 8.50
N LYS A 174 2.86 -1.03 7.97
CA LYS A 174 2.51 -2.44 8.12
C LYS A 174 3.56 -3.33 7.42
N LYS A 175 3.86 -3.08 6.14
CA LYS A 175 4.89 -3.79 5.36
C LYS A 175 6.24 -3.77 6.06
N ILE A 176 6.68 -2.64 6.61
CA ILE A 176 7.94 -2.49 7.37
C ILE A 176 7.93 -3.29 8.68
N ARG A 177 6.78 -3.34 9.37
CA ARG A 177 6.63 -4.13 10.61
C ARG A 177 6.51 -5.62 10.33
N GLU A 178 5.94 -6.01 9.21
CA GLU A 178 5.90 -7.41 8.76
C GLU A 178 7.25 -7.84 8.21
N SER A 179 7.95 -6.95 7.49
CA SER A 179 9.33 -7.12 7.03
C SER A 179 10.34 -6.94 8.17
N THR A 180 10.06 -7.51 9.34
CA THR A 180 11.02 -7.61 10.46
C THR A 180 12.20 -8.54 10.11
N SER A 181 12.65 -8.55 8.85
CA SER A 181 13.99 -8.91 8.39
C SER A 181 14.98 -7.75 8.63
N ARG A 182 14.92 -7.08 9.80
CA ARG A 182 16.05 -6.25 10.26
C ARG A 182 17.23 -7.10 10.73
N ARG A 183 16.96 -8.39 10.92
CA ARG A 183 17.90 -9.41 11.32
C ARG A 183 18.12 -10.31 10.12
N LEU A 184 19.39 -10.55 9.79
CA LEU A 184 19.73 -11.68 8.94
C LEU A 184 19.17 -12.95 9.60
N ASN A 185 18.17 -13.54 8.96
CA ASN A 185 17.45 -14.69 9.49
C ASN A 185 17.62 -15.86 8.52
N PHE A 186 18.08 -16.99 9.06
CA PHE A 186 18.22 -18.25 8.33
C PHE A 186 17.06 -19.22 8.63
N ASP A 187 16.18 -18.90 9.59
CA ASP A 187 15.04 -19.76 9.97
C ASP A 187 13.87 -19.66 8.98
N ASP A 188 13.55 -18.44 8.52
CA ASP A 188 12.45 -18.15 7.57
C ASP A 188 12.98 -17.46 6.31
N SER A 189 14.13 -17.91 5.83
CA SER A 189 14.95 -17.11 4.93
C SER A 189 14.44 -17.10 3.49
N ASN A 190 14.00 -15.94 3.03
CA ASN A 190 13.93 -15.58 1.59
C ASN A 190 15.33 -15.36 0.96
N LEU A 191 16.40 -15.80 1.63
CA LEU A 191 17.77 -15.68 1.13
C LEU A 191 17.95 -16.60 -0.08
N SER A 192 18.65 -16.12 -1.11
CA SER A 192 18.95 -16.86 -2.32
C SER A 192 20.07 -17.90 -2.11
N GLU A 193 20.28 -18.83 -3.04
CA GLU A 193 21.40 -19.79 -2.99
C GLU A 193 22.77 -19.07 -2.90
N PRO A 194 23.03 -18.01 -3.72
CA PRO A 194 24.24 -17.21 -3.60
C PRO A 194 24.44 -16.56 -2.22
N ASP A 195 23.36 -16.13 -1.57
CA ASP A 195 23.45 -15.52 -0.23
C ASP A 195 23.95 -16.54 0.80
N TYR A 196 23.48 -17.78 0.74
CA TYR A 196 23.92 -18.86 1.62
C TYR A 196 25.42 -19.13 1.47
N ILE A 197 25.88 -19.29 0.22
CA ILE A 197 27.30 -19.55 -0.09
C ILE A 197 28.15 -18.36 0.34
N THR A 198 27.73 -17.14 0.05
CA THR A 198 28.48 -15.91 0.38
C THR A 198 28.62 -15.75 1.90
N MET A 199 27.52 -15.94 2.63
CA MET A 199 27.49 -15.68 4.07
C MET A 199 28.09 -16.82 4.87
N THR A 200 27.83 -18.08 4.50
CA THR A 200 28.21 -19.24 5.31
C THR A 200 29.30 -20.10 4.69
N GLY A 201 29.58 -19.95 3.40
CA GLY A 201 30.45 -20.83 2.63
C GLY A 201 29.78 -22.13 2.16
N LEU A 202 28.50 -22.34 2.47
CA LEU A 202 27.77 -23.58 2.19
C LEU A 202 26.57 -23.32 1.29
N SER A 203 26.19 -24.32 0.49
CA SER A 203 24.87 -24.37 -0.16
C SER A 203 23.76 -24.48 0.87
N LYS A 204 22.52 -24.17 0.50
CA LYS A 204 21.34 -24.32 1.37
C LYS A 204 21.19 -25.76 1.88
N ILE A 205 21.40 -26.73 1.00
CA ILE A 205 21.27 -28.15 1.32
C ILE A 205 22.32 -28.56 2.36
N ASN A 206 23.59 -28.24 2.12
CA ASN A 206 24.69 -28.59 3.03
C ASN A 206 24.53 -27.86 4.37
N PHE A 207 24.08 -26.61 4.35
CA PHE A 207 23.79 -25.87 5.57
C PHE A 207 22.67 -26.53 6.40
N SER A 208 21.59 -26.97 5.75
CA SER A 208 20.49 -27.68 6.40
C SER A 208 20.96 -29.02 6.98
N GLU A 209 21.81 -29.75 6.26
CA GLU A 209 22.40 -31.01 6.73
C GLU A 209 23.28 -30.82 7.97
N VAL A 210 24.10 -29.76 7.99
CA VAL A 210 24.87 -29.38 9.19
C VAL A 210 23.94 -29.06 10.36
N CYS A 211 22.89 -28.28 10.14
CA CYS A 211 21.91 -27.96 11.20
C CYS A 211 21.24 -29.22 11.75
N SER A 212 20.83 -30.14 10.87
CA SER A 212 20.23 -31.43 11.23
C SER A 212 21.19 -32.30 12.04
N THR A 213 22.45 -32.40 11.59
CA THR A 213 23.50 -33.18 12.26
C THR A 213 23.79 -32.68 13.68
N LEU A 214 23.83 -31.36 13.85
CA LEU A 214 24.14 -30.73 15.14
C LEU A 214 22.92 -30.58 16.06
N SER A 215 21.72 -30.88 15.58
CA SER A 215 20.47 -30.70 16.34
C SER A 215 20.44 -31.46 17.68
N LYS A 216 21.12 -32.62 17.75
CA LYS A 216 21.23 -33.44 18.98
C LYS A 216 22.09 -32.80 20.07
N TYR A 217 22.99 -31.89 19.70
CA TYR A 217 23.98 -31.28 20.60
C TYR A 217 23.65 -29.81 20.93
N LEU A 218 22.71 -29.21 20.20
CA LEU A 218 22.32 -27.81 20.33
C LEU A 218 20.86 -27.71 20.78
N LYS A 219 20.58 -26.78 21.69
CA LYS A 219 19.21 -26.53 22.16
C LYS A 219 18.64 -25.26 21.52
N ASN A 220 17.40 -25.34 21.06
CA ASN A 220 16.60 -24.17 20.74
C ASN A 220 16.28 -23.41 22.03
N THR A 221 16.22 -22.09 21.93
CA THR A 221 15.80 -21.18 23.02
C THR A 221 14.88 -20.11 22.44
N PRO A 222 14.05 -19.42 23.25
CA PRO A 222 13.20 -18.34 22.76
C PRO A 222 13.97 -17.23 22.04
N ALA A 223 15.25 -17.03 22.40
CA ALA A 223 16.10 -16.00 21.82
C ALA A 223 16.91 -16.48 20.59
N ARG A 224 16.93 -17.79 20.29
CA ARG A 224 17.85 -18.38 19.31
C ARG A 224 17.49 -19.81 18.92
N THR A 225 17.44 -20.06 17.63
CA THR A 225 17.29 -21.38 17.03
C THR A 225 18.65 -22.02 16.70
N ILE A 226 18.65 -23.33 16.44
CA ILE A 226 19.81 -24.07 15.93
C ILE A 226 20.30 -23.47 14.60
N THR A 227 19.38 -23.15 13.68
CA THR A 227 19.71 -22.55 12.38
C THR A 227 20.48 -21.24 12.54
N THR A 228 19.96 -20.33 13.38
CA THR A 228 20.63 -19.07 13.71
C THR A 228 21.98 -19.28 14.37
N THR A 229 22.08 -20.31 15.20
CA THR A 229 23.29 -20.66 15.93
C THR A 229 24.42 -21.05 14.99
N VAL A 230 24.11 -21.97 14.08
CA VAL A 230 25.03 -22.47 13.07
C VAL A 230 25.38 -21.36 12.09
N ALA A 231 24.39 -20.56 11.65
CA ALA A 231 24.61 -19.41 10.77
C ALA A 231 25.61 -18.40 11.35
N ILE A 232 25.44 -18.00 12.63
CA ILE A 232 26.37 -17.07 13.29
C ILE A 232 27.79 -17.64 13.33
N PHE A 233 27.93 -18.93 13.65
CA PHE A 233 29.23 -19.61 13.70
C PHE A 233 29.91 -19.62 12.33
N LEU A 234 29.21 -20.10 11.29
CA LEU A 234 29.73 -20.19 9.93
C LEU A 234 30.03 -18.81 9.34
N CYS A 235 29.14 -17.83 9.54
CA CYS A 235 29.40 -16.45 9.12
C CYS A 235 30.67 -15.92 9.77
N LYS A 236 30.89 -16.20 11.05
CA LYS A 236 32.10 -15.76 11.75
C LYS A 236 33.36 -16.41 11.17
N LEU A 237 33.33 -17.73 10.92
CA LEU A 237 34.46 -18.43 10.31
C LEU A 237 34.75 -17.93 8.89
N LYS A 238 33.69 -17.71 8.09
CA LYS A 238 33.81 -17.32 6.68
C LYS A 238 34.30 -15.88 6.50
N SER A 239 33.91 -14.97 7.40
CA SER A 239 34.14 -13.53 7.27
C SER A 239 35.22 -12.97 8.20
N GLY A 240 35.62 -13.71 9.24
CA GLY A 240 36.59 -13.23 10.24
C GLY A 240 36.07 -12.06 11.09
N MET A 241 34.76 -11.76 11.05
CA MET A 241 34.23 -10.55 11.65
C MET A 241 34.18 -10.57 13.18
N SER A 242 34.30 -9.38 13.77
CA SER A 242 34.20 -9.22 15.22
C SER A 242 32.80 -9.58 15.73
N ASN A 243 32.73 -10.03 17.00
CA ASN A 243 31.44 -10.30 17.65
C ASN A 243 30.51 -9.08 17.67
N ARG A 244 31.09 -7.86 17.69
CA ARG A 244 30.33 -6.60 17.64
C ARG A 244 29.66 -6.42 16.28
N PHE A 245 30.36 -6.73 15.20
CA PHE A 245 29.78 -6.60 13.87
C PHE A 245 28.68 -7.65 13.65
N LEU A 246 28.96 -8.91 14.01
CA LEU A 246 27.96 -9.98 13.91
C LEU A 246 26.73 -9.73 14.80
N SER A 247 26.90 -9.13 15.98
CA SER A 247 25.76 -8.73 16.82
C SER A 247 24.85 -7.73 16.10
N THR A 248 25.42 -6.86 15.27
CA THR A 248 24.66 -5.90 14.46
C THR A 248 23.94 -6.60 13.32
N ILE A 249 24.63 -7.41 12.49
CA ILE A 249 24.02 -8.10 11.35
C ILE A 249 22.84 -8.99 11.79
N PHE A 250 23.06 -9.79 12.83
CA PHE A 250 22.08 -10.74 13.32
C PHE A 250 21.10 -10.12 14.32
N CYS A 251 21.24 -8.83 14.65
CA CYS A 251 20.42 -8.14 15.65
C CYS A 251 20.30 -8.93 16.99
N VAL A 252 21.42 -9.47 17.47
CA VAL A 252 21.52 -10.25 18.72
C VAL A 252 22.57 -9.65 19.64
N SER A 253 22.53 -9.94 20.94
CA SER A 253 23.60 -9.47 21.84
C SER A 253 24.96 -10.13 21.52
N LYS A 254 26.08 -9.44 21.80
CA LYS A 254 27.43 -10.01 21.69
C LYS A 254 27.59 -11.33 22.48
N SER A 255 26.86 -11.46 23.58
CA SER A 255 26.86 -12.68 24.41
C SER A 255 26.27 -13.88 23.67
N ILE A 256 25.27 -13.66 22.81
CA ILE A 256 24.66 -14.69 21.97
C ILE A 256 25.65 -15.10 20.88
N VAL A 257 26.34 -14.15 20.24
CA VAL A 257 27.38 -14.46 19.24
C VAL A 257 28.50 -15.29 19.84
N ARG A 258 29.00 -14.91 21.03
CA ARG A 258 30.02 -15.69 21.74
C ARG A 258 29.54 -17.09 22.08
N ARG A 259 28.31 -17.21 22.62
CA ARG A 259 27.71 -18.53 22.93
C ARG A 259 27.52 -19.37 21.67
N ALA A 260 27.15 -18.77 20.54
CA ALA A 260 27.07 -19.44 19.26
C ALA A 260 28.37 -20.09 18.89
N PHE A 261 29.44 -19.31 18.99
CA PHE A 261 30.75 -19.77 18.61
C PHE A 261 31.19 -20.98 19.44
N ASN A 262 31.05 -20.86 20.77
CA ASN A 262 31.46 -21.90 21.69
C ASN A 262 30.58 -23.16 21.58
N SER A 263 29.25 -23.00 21.50
CA SER A 263 28.33 -24.14 21.47
C SER A 263 28.48 -24.96 20.19
N VAL A 264 28.64 -24.29 19.04
CA VAL A 264 28.78 -24.98 17.75
C VAL A 264 30.16 -25.60 17.65
N GLY A 265 31.22 -24.89 18.08
CA GLY A 265 32.57 -25.45 18.15
C GLY A 265 32.62 -26.71 18.99
N GLN A 266 32.01 -26.69 20.18
CA GLN A 266 31.92 -27.88 21.04
C GLN A 266 31.10 -29.01 20.40
N ALA A 267 29.97 -28.68 19.76
CA ALA A 267 29.12 -29.67 19.10
C ALA A 267 29.86 -30.39 17.96
N PHE A 268 30.62 -29.65 17.15
CA PHE A 268 31.48 -30.25 16.12
C PHE A 268 32.57 -31.13 16.73
N TYR A 269 33.25 -30.66 17.78
CA TYR A 269 34.27 -31.44 18.47
C TYR A 269 33.72 -32.77 18.99
N VAL A 270 32.60 -32.74 19.72
CA VAL A 270 31.94 -33.95 20.23
C VAL A 270 31.53 -34.89 19.09
N ARG A 271 30.95 -34.35 18.01
CA ARG A 271 30.54 -35.15 16.84
C ARG A 271 31.74 -35.87 16.20
N ILE A 272 32.87 -35.20 16.04
CA ILE A 272 34.08 -35.76 15.44
C ILE A 272 34.65 -36.85 16.34
N CYS A 273 34.77 -36.60 17.65
CA CYS A 273 35.32 -37.59 18.60
C CYS A 273 34.37 -38.79 18.86
N SER A 274 33.09 -38.69 18.49
CA SER A 274 32.10 -39.77 18.63
C SER A 274 31.89 -40.54 17.31
N SER A 275 32.67 -40.25 16.26
CA SER A 275 32.68 -40.96 14.97
C SER A 275 33.87 -41.88 14.89
#